data_AF-A0A2G2YJU9-F1
#
_entry.id   AF-A0A2G2YJU9-F1
#
_cell.length_a   1.000
_cell.length_b   1.000
_cell.length_c   1.000
_cell.angle_alpha   90.00
_cell.angle_beta   90.00
_cell.angle_gamma   90.00
#
_symmetry.space_group_name_H-M   'P 1'
#
loop_
_entity.id
_entity.type
_entity.pdbx_description
1 polymer ?
#
loop_
_entity_poly.entity_id
_entity_poly.type
_entity_poly.pdbx_seq_one_letter_code
_entity_poly.pdbx_strand_id
1 'polypeptide(L)'
;MMPTYLSNNGFFEKTERIDWSTLKAYEGKLSLETGEISHNPFDVEYVQNIPHQASNSLDCGVFMAAYAEILSEGQQVHLCEFEVASQRARYASLLWHYIVTKAKKDYTSDNDDPPRPKNTFLQSPDESAIVTLE
;
A
#
# COMPACT_ATOMS: atom_id res chain seq x y z
N MET A 1 -7.20 -4.01 -12.28
CA MET A 1 -7.24 -3.07 -13.43
C MET A 1 -5.93 -2.30 -13.44
N MET A 2 -5.15 -2.41 -14.52
CA MET A 2 -3.88 -1.70 -14.64
C MET A 2 -4.16 -0.22 -14.94
N PRO A 3 -3.53 0.75 -14.26
CA PRO A 3 -3.76 2.16 -14.55
C PRO A 3 -3.39 2.49 -16.00
N THR A 4 -4.37 2.94 -16.79
CA THR A 4 -4.20 3.28 -18.21
C THR A 4 -3.14 4.36 -18.43
N TYR A 5 -2.99 5.28 -17.49
CA TYR A 5 -1.92 6.27 -17.48
C TYR A 5 -0.52 5.65 -17.56
N LEU A 6 -0.26 4.59 -16.80
CA LEU A 6 1.05 3.93 -16.80
C LEU A 6 1.29 3.13 -18.08
N SER A 7 0.22 2.58 -18.68
CA SER A 7 0.31 1.93 -19.99
C SER A 7 0.62 2.93 -21.11
N ASN A 8 -0.09 4.07 -21.12
CA ASN A 8 0.07 5.10 -22.15
C ASN A 8 1.42 5.82 -22.11
N ASN A 9 2.09 5.84 -20.94
CA ASN A 9 3.42 6.43 -20.79
C ASN A 9 4.56 5.46 -21.16
N GLY A 10 4.26 4.27 -21.69
CA GLY A 10 5.27 3.27 -22.02
C GLY A 10 6.06 2.77 -20.80
N PHE A 11 5.50 2.91 -19.58
CA PHE A 11 6.18 2.54 -18.34
C PHE A 11 6.59 1.06 -18.32
N PHE A 12 5.75 0.20 -18.92
CA PHE A 12 5.99 -1.24 -19.03
C PHE A 12 6.70 -1.64 -20.34
N GLU A 13 6.84 -0.73 -21.30
CA GLU A 13 7.56 -0.97 -22.56
C GLU A 13 9.08 -0.93 -22.35
N LYS A 14 9.54 -0.18 -21.34
CA LYS A 14 10.93 -0.27 -20.86
C LYS A 14 11.11 -1.55 -20.04
N THR A 15 11.31 -2.66 -20.75
CA THR A 15 11.72 -3.95 -20.16
C THR A 15 13.20 -4.01 -19.82
N GLU A 16 13.97 -2.99 -20.23
CA GLU A 16 15.36 -2.84 -19.80
C GLU A 16 15.36 -2.58 -18.29
N ARG A 17 15.89 -3.55 -17.56
CA ARG A 17 16.13 -3.46 -16.12
C ARG A 17 16.87 -2.14 -15.89
N ILE A 18 16.29 -1.25 -15.08
CA ILE A 18 16.92 0.04 -14.77
C ILE A 18 18.32 -0.27 -14.25
N ASP A 19 19.33 0.10 -15.04
CA ASP A 19 20.71 -0.02 -14.62
C ASP A 19 21.00 1.12 -13.65
N TRP A 20 20.73 0.85 -12.37
CA TRP A 20 20.95 1.80 -11.30
C TRP A 20 22.40 2.32 -11.26
N SER A 21 23.37 1.58 -11.84
CA SER A 21 24.78 1.96 -11.83
C SER A 21 25.07 3.18 -12.69
N THR A 22 24.20 3.45 -13.68
CA THR A 22 24.27 4.62 -14.56
C THR A 22 23.72 5.89 -13.91
N LEU A 23 22.99 5.78 -12.80
CA LEU A 23 22.43 6.93 -12.10
C LEU A 23 23.46 7.52 -11.14
N LYS A 24 23.90 8.75 -11.40
CA LYS A 24 24.85 9.51 -10.57
C LYS A 24 24.51 9.56 -9.07
N ALA A 25 23.22 9.51 -8.72
CA ALA A 25 22.77 9.49 -7.31
C ALA A 25 23.08 8.16 -6.58
N TYR A 26 23.39 7.10 -7.32
CA TYR A 26 23.70 5.75 -6.86
C TYR A 26 25.13 5.32 -7.23
N GLU A 27 25.93 6.23 -7.80
CA GLU A 27 27.36 6.04 -8.04
C GLU A 27 28.06 5.78 -6.68
N GLY A 28 28.68 4.61 -6.55
CA GLY A 28 29.31 4.14 -5.29
C GLY A 28 28.38 3.40 -4.31
N LYS A 29 27.07 3.26 -4.61
CA LYS A 29 26.11 2.47 -3.80
C LYS A 29 25.85 1.06 -4.35
N LEU A 30 26.31 0.77 -5.57
CA LEU A 30 25.98 -0.46 -6.32
C LEU A 30 27.15 -1.41 -6.48
N SER A 31 28.03 -1.48 -5.49
CA SER A 31 28.96 -2.61 -5.37
C SER A 31 28.18 -3.89 -5.07
N LEU A 32 27.57 -4.51 -6.08
CA LEU A 32 27.03 -5.85 -5.95
C LEU A 32 27.01 -6.61 -7.29
N GLU A 33 28.17 -7.10 -7.69
CA GLU A 33 28.24 -8.44 -8.29
C GLU A 33 29.32 -9.34 -7.67
N THR A 34 30.07 -8.87 -6.67
CA THR A 34 31.10 -9.71 -6.03
C THR A 34 31.22 -9.42 -4.53
N GLY A 35 30.55 -10.23 -3.74
CA GLY A 35 31.09 -10.77 -2.48
C GLY A 35 31.21 -9.91 -1.22
N GLU A 36 31.28 -8.57 -1.26
CA GLU A 36 31.50 -7.81 -0.01
C GLU A 36 30.66 -6.52 0.09
N ILE A 37 29.74 -6.57 1.07
CA ILE A 37 29.21 -5.47 1.90
C ILE A 37 28.70 -4.25 1.11
N SER A 38 27.47 -4.34 0.58
CA SER A 38 26.65 -3.13 0.48
C SER A 38 26.43 -2.62 1.91
N HIS A 39 26.90 -1.43 2.25
CA HIS A 39 26.57 -0.76 3.50
C HIS A 39 25.09 -0.35 3.50
N ASN A 40 24.20 -1.33 3.62
CA ASN A 40 22.85 -1.06 4.08
C ASN A 40 22.99 -0.64 5.55
N PRO A 41 22.43 0.51 5.97
CA PRO A 41 22.49 0.94 7.37
C PRO A 41 21.66 0.03 8.30
N PHE A 42 20.92 -0.91 7.72
CA PHE A 42 20.08 -1.88 8.42
C PHE A 42 20.51 -3.29 8.08
N ASP A 43 20.35 -4.18 9.06
CA ASP A 43 20.43 -5.62 8.81
C ASP A 43 19.18 -6.04 8.03
N VAL A 44 19.37 -6.57 6.82
CA VAL A 44 18.28 -6.95 5.91
C VAL A 44 18.37 -8.45 5.65
N GLU A 45 17.38 -9.17 6.15
CA GLU A 45 17.23 -10.60 5.92
C GLU A 45 16.22 -10.85 4.79
N TYR A 46 16.64 -11.60 3.76
CA TYR A 46 15.77 -12.04 2.68
C TYR A 46 15.22 -13.43 2.97
N VAL A 47 13.93 -13.52 3.29
CA VAL A 47 13.25 -14.79 3.53
C VAL A 47 12.64 -15.32 2.23
N GLN A 48 13.08 -16.50 1.80
CA GLN A 48 12.56 -17.18 0.61
C GLN A 48 11.55 -18.27 0.98
N ASN A 49 10.80 -18.77 -0.02
CA ASN A 49 9.87 -19.90 0.11
C ASN A 49 8.73 -19.70 1.12
N ILE A 50 8.32 -18.45 1.32
CA ILE A 50 7.14 -18.14 2.14
C ILE A 50 5.84 -18.36 1.32
N PRO A 51 4.72 -18.75 1.94
CA PRO A 51 3.47 -18.99 1.22
C PRO A 51 2.92 -17.71 0.55
N HIS A 52 2.87 -17.65 -0.77
CA HIS A 52 2.36 -16.45 -1.46
C HIS A 52 0.89 -16.60 -1.85
N GLN A 53 0.19 -15.47 -1.99
CA GLN A 53 -1.13 -15.46 -2.62
C GLN A 53 -1.08 -15.99 -4.06
N ALA A 54 -2.18 -16.57 -4.53
CA ALA A 54 -2.34 -16.89 -5.95
C ALA A 54 -2.30 -15.62 -6.81
N SER A 55 -1.82 -15.72 -8.05
CA SER A 55 -1.69 -14.55 -8.95
C SER A 55 -3.01 -13.84 -9.28
N ASN A 56 -4.12 -14.55 -9.14
CA ASN A 56 -5.49 -14.03 -9.31
C ASN A 56 -6.19 -13.66 -8.00
N SER A 57 -5.51 -13.80 -6.85
CA SER A 57 -6.05 -13.43 -5.54
C SER A 57 -5.91 -11.93 -5.29
N LEU A 58 -6.83 -11.40 -4.46
CA LEU A 58 -6.83 -10.01 -3.98
C LEU A 58 -6.44 -9.94 -2.48
N ASP A 59 -5.80 -10.98 -1.95
CA ASP A 59 -5.54 -11.14 -0.52
C ASP A 59 -4.16 -10.63 -0.11
N CYS A 60 -3.44 -9.86 -0.95
CA CYS A 60 -2.08 -9.38 -0.67
C CYS A 60 -1.98 -8.66 0.68
N GLY A 61 -2.97 -7.85 1.02
CA GLY A 61 -3.04 -7.15 2.30
C GLY A 61 -3.19 -8.11 3.49
N VAL A 62 -3.92 -9.22 3.31
CA VAL A 62 -4.09 -10.26 4.35
C VAL A 62 -2.76 -10.97 4.62
N PHE A 63 -2.02 -11.34 3.57
CA PHE A 63 -0.69 -11.93 3.70
C PHE A 63 0.29 -10.96 4.38
N MET A 64 0.33 -9.70 3.95
CA MET A 64 1.22 -8.69 4.55
C MET A 64 0.91 -8.43 6.03
N ALA A 65 -0.37 -8.32 6.39
CA ALA A 65 -0.78 -8.12 7.78
C ALA A 65 -0.38 -9.30 8.67
N ALA A 66 -0.59 -10.53 8.18
CA ALA A 66 -0.23 -11.73 8.92
C ALA A 66 1.28 -11.89 9.09
N TYR A 67 2.07 -11.58 8.06
CA TYR A 67 3.53 -11.60 8.19
C TYR A 67 4.05 -10.57 9.17
N ALA A 68 3.49 -9.36 9.15
CA ALA A 68 3.82 -8.34 10.13
C ALA A 68 3.49 -8.80 11.56
N GLU A 69 2.35 -9.47 11.75
CA GLU A 69 1.94 -10.05 13.04
C GLU A 69 2.93 -11.13 13.51
N ILE A 70 3.21 -12.12 12.67
CA ILE A 70 4.15 -13.22 12.98
C ILE A 70 5.55 -12.68 13.32
N LEU A 71 6.07 -11.76 12.52
CA LEU A 71 7.39 -11.15 12.73
C LEU A 71 7.43 -10.29 13.99
N SER A 72 6.32 -9.62 14.33
CA SER A 72 6.22 -8.82 15.56
C SER A 72 6.27 -9.72 16.81
N GLU A 73 5.81 -10.96 16.71
CA GLU A 73 5.94 -11.97 17.76
C GLU A 73 7.33 -12.66 17.77
N GLY A 74 8.24 -12.28 16.87
CA GLY A 74 9.56 -12.89 16.72
C GLY A 74 9.52 -14.31 16.15
N GLN A 75 8.39 -14.70 15.54
CA GLN A 75 8.21 -16.02 14.93
C GLN A 75 8.65 -16.02 13.47
N GLN A 76 9.01 -17.21 12.97
CA GLN A 76 9.35 -17.37 11.56
C GLN A 76 8.10 -17.62 10.71
N VAL A 77 8.05 -16.94 9.56
CA VAL A 77 6.88 -16.91 8.66
C VAL A 77 6.47 -18.29 8.13
N HIS A 78 7.40 -19.23 8.03
CA HIS A 78 7.16 -20.56 7.43
C HIS A 78 6.50 -21.57 8.38
N LEU A 79 6.25 -21.23 9.65
CA LEU A 79 5.66 -22.14 10.64
C LEU A 79 4.14 -21.98 10.80
N CYS A 80 3.53 -20.99 10.16
CA CYS A 80 2.12 -20.67 10.40
C CYS A 80 1.19 -21.39 9.42
N GLU A 81 0.25 -22.17 9.95
CA GLU A 81 -0.87 -22.71 9.17
C GLU A 81 -1.78 -21.55 8.75
N PHE A 82 -1.71 -21.20 7.46
CA PHE A 82 -2.29 -19.97 6.93
C PHE A 82 -3.57 -20.25 6.13
N GLU A 83 -4.71 -20.20 6.80
CA GLU A 83 -6.02 -20.24 6.11
C GLU A 83 -6.47 -18.81 5.75
N VAL A 84 -6.37 -18.47 4.47
CA VAL A 84 -6.66 -17.13 3.93
C VAL A 84 -8.05 -16.64 4.34
N ALA A 85 -9.06 -17.51 4.26
CA ALA A 85 -10.45 -17.17 4.57
C ALA A 85 -10.63 -16.77 6.05
N SER A 86 -10.02 -17.53 6.95
CA SER A 86 -10.06 -17.28 8.40
C SER A 86 -9.34 -15.98 8.75
N GLN A 87 -8.16 -15.71 8.16
CA GLN A 87 -7.43 -14.46 8.37
C GLN A 87 -8.20 -13.26 7.84
N ARG A 88 -8.82 -13.38 6.67
CA ARG A 88 -9.67 -12.33 6.11
C ARG A 88 -10.84 -11.99 7.02
N ALA A 89 -11.53 -13.00 7.56
CA ALA A 89 -12.65 -12.80 8.49
C ALA A 89 -12.20 -12.11 9.79
N ARG A 90 -11.04 -12.52 10.35
CA ARG A 90 -10.46 -11.92 11.54
C ARG A 90 -10.13 -10.44 11.33
N TYR A 91 -9.37 -10.11 10.29
CA TYR A 91 -8.99 -8.72 10.02
C TYR A 91 -10.17 -7.85 9.64
N ALA A 92 -11.14 -8.37 8.88
CA ALA A 92 -12.38 -7.65 8.58
C ALA A 92 -13.16 -7.31 9.87
N SER A 93 -13.25 -8.25 10.81
CA SER A 93 -13.93 -8.05 12.10
C SER A 93 -13.22 -7.00 12.96
N LEU A 94 -11.88 -7.05 13.02
CA LEU A 94 -11.07 -6.06 13.73
C LEU A 94 -11.22 -4.66 13.13
N LEU A 95 -11.16 -4.55 11.80
CA LEU A 95 -11.32 -3.28 11.10
C LEU A 95 -12.72 -2.70 11.30
N TRP A 96 -13.76 -3.54 11.20
CA TRP A 96 -15.14 -3.14 11.46
C TRP A 96 -15.31 -2.59 12.88
N HIS A 97 -14.82 -3.34 13.88
CA HIS A 97 -14.89 -2.91 15.27
C HIS A 97 -14.18 -1.57 15.50
N TYR A 98 -13.00 -1.39 14.90
CA TYR A 98 -12.26 -0.13 14.98
C TYR A 98 -13.06 1.03 14.38
N ILE A 99 -13.60 0.87 13.17
CA ILE A 99 -14.39 1.91 12.48
C ILE A 99 -15.61 2.30 13.29
N VAL A 100 -16.37 1.32 13.80
CA VAL A 100 -17.56 1.57 14.63
C VAL A 100 -17.18 2.29 15.93
N THR A 101 -16.11 1.86 16.58
CA THR A 101 -15.61 2.49 17.82
C THR A 101 -15.17 3.93 17.57
N LYS A 102 -14.46 4.19 16.47
CA LYS A 102 -14.04 5.53 16.06
C LYS A 102 -15.21 6.42 15.70
N ALA A 103 -16.21 5.91 14.99
CA ALA A 103 -17.41 6.66 14.64
C ALA A 103 -18.24 7.05 15.88
N LYS A 104 -18.30 6.17 16.89
CA LYS A 104 -19.04 6.43 18.14
C LYS A 104 -18.38 7.44 19.06
N LYS A 105 -17.05 7.58 19.03
CA LYS A 105 -16.29 8.37 20.03
C LYS A 105 -16.40 9.90 19.82
N ASP A 106 -17.21 10.38 18.87
CA ASP A 106 -17.06 11.69 18.22
C ASP A 106 -15.63 11.88 17.69
N TYR A 107 -15.48 12.52 16.54
CA TYR A 107 -14.19 12.63 15.87
C TYR A 107 -13.30 13.69 16.57
N THR A 108 -12.92 13.46 17.83
CA THR A 108 -11.84 14.19 18.49
C THR A 108 -10.53 13.60 17.99
N SER A 109 -10.17 14.02 16.78
CA SER A 109 -8.84 13.86 16.26
C SER A 109 -7.93 14.78 17.07
N ASP A 110 -7.09 14.22 17.94
CA ASP A 110 -6.03 14.93 18.67
C ASP A 110 -4.86 15.25 17.73
N ASN A 111 -5.20 15.66 16.51
CA ASN A 111 -4.25 15.92 15.46
C ASN A 111 -4.04 17.43 15.41
N ASP A 112 -2.81 17.86 15.68
CA ASP A 112 -2.38 19.24 15.50
C ASP A 112 -2.37 19.66 14.02
N ASP A 113 -2.67 18.73 13.10
CA ASP A 113 -2.83 19.04 11.69
C ASP A 113 -3.88 20.14 11.47
N PRO A 114 -3.54 21.19 10.70
CA PRO A 114 -4.50 22.21 10.34
C PRO A 114 -5.71 21.60 9.61
N PRO A 115 -6.91 22.20 9.75
CA PRO A 115 -8.12 21.67 9.14
C PRO A 115 -7.92 21.40 7.65
N ARG A 116 -8.23 20.17 7.20
CA ARG A 116 -8.17 19.84 5.77
C ARG A 116 -9.04 20.84 4.99
N PRO A 117 -8.51 21.47 3.93
CA PRO A 117 -9.31 22.35 3.08
C PRO A 117 -10.49 21.55 2.53
N LYS A 118 -11.70 22.06 2.77
CA LYS A 118 -12.93 21.49 2.20
C LYS A 118 -12.79 21.50 0.68
N ASN A 119 -12.92 20.34 0.03
CA ASN A 119 -13.03 20.25 -1.42
C ASN A 119 -14.34 20.94 -1.86
N THR A 120 -14.23 22.20 -2.28
CA THR A 120 -15.30 22.94 -2.95
C THR A 120 -15.31 22.53 -4.43
N PHE A 121 -15.64 21.28 -4.73
CA PHE A 121 -15.93 20.88 -6.11
C PHE A 121 -17.39 20.46 -6.19
N LEU A 122 -18.14 21.26 -6.96
CA LEU A 122 -19.57 21.18 -7.30
C LEU A 122 -20.52 21.94 -6.36
N GLN A 123 -20.48 23.27 -6.42
CA GLN A 123 -21.74 24.01 -6.47
C GLN A 123 -22.34 23.76 -7.85
N SER A 124 -23.42 22.97 -7.92
CA SER A 124 -24.29 22.96 -9.10
C SER A 124 -24.85 24.38 -9.28
N PRO A 125 -24.95 24.91 -10.52
CA PRO A 125 -25.64 26.17 -10.75
C PRO A 125 -27.11 26.02 -10.35
N ASP A 126 -27.62 27.05 -9.70
CA ASP A 126 -29.01 27.21 -9.27
C ASP A 126 -29.99 27.04 -10.46
N GLU A 127 -30.95 26.13 -10.33
CA GLU A 127 -32.03 25.85 -11.29
C GLU A 127 -33.12 26.96 -11.29
N SER A 128 -32.77 28.21 -11.03
CA SER A 128 -33.74 29.32 -10.92
C SER A 128 -33.86 30.20 -12.16
N ALA A 129 -33.18 29.87 -13.27
CA ALA A 129 -33.27 30.63 -14.52
C ALA A 129 -34.09 29.90 -15.61
N ILE A 130 -35.37 29.61 -15.34
CA ILE A 130 -36.33 29.35 -16.42
C ILE A 130 -36.87 30.72 -16.87
N VAL A 131 -36.30 31.23 -17.98
CA VAL A 131 -36.77 32.43 -18.67
C VAL A 131 -38.03 32.06 -19.46
N THR A 132 -39.18 32.64 -19.10
CA THR A 132 -40.38 32.65 -19.93
C THR A 132 -40.25 33.78 -20.95
N LEU A 133 -40.19 33.44 -22.25
CA LEU A 133 -40.37 34.39 -23.35
C LEU A 133 -41.82 34.30 -23.81
N GLU A 134 -42.53 35.44 -23.73
CA GLU A 134 -43.76 35.71 -24.48
C GLU A 134 -43.41 36.58 -25.70
#